data_AF-A0A5J4SD16-F1
#
_entry.id   AF-A0A5J4SD16-F1
#
_cell.length_a   1.000
_cell.length_b   1.000
_cell.length_c   1.000
_cell.angle_alpha   90.00
_cell.angle_beta   90.00
_cell.angle_gamma   90.00
#
_symmetry.space_group_name_H-M   'P 1'
#
loop_
_entity.id
_entity.type
_entity.pdbx_description
1 polymer ?
#
loop_
_entity_poly.entity_id
_entity_poly.type
_entity_poly.pdbx_seq_one_letter_code
_entity_poly.pdbx_strand_id
1 'polypeptide(L)'
;MKCYIEKKNKVILSAIIEFIINENKANNTDIDDTITVVETDIKEVLNELDIKDFSFEYVKGLRNSLTFHNFKIMYKDKKILKVAIDKSDI
;
A
#
# COMPACT_ATOMS: atom_id res chain seq x y z
N MET A 1 1.87 10.67 17.60
CA MET A 1 1.51 9.98 16.34
C MET A 1 2.75 9.24 15.86
N LYS A 2 2.77 7.89 15.89
CA LYS A 2 3.93 7.13 15.39
C LYS A 2 3.89 7.12 13.86
N CYS A 3 4.99 7.45 13.23
CA CYS A 3 5.16 7.39 11.77
C CYS A 3 6.61 7.09 11.46
N TYR A 4 6.87 6.51 10.29
CA TYR A 4 8.25 6.34 9.82
C TYR A 4 8.91 7.69 9.58
N ILE A 5 10.24 7.71 9.72
CA ILE A 5 11.07 8.87 9.36
C ILE A 5 10.76 9.23 7.91
N GLU A 6 10.64 10.52 7.60
CA GLU A 6 10.07 11.01 6.34
C GLU A 6 10.67 10.35 5.09
N LYS A 7 12.01 10.21 5.04
CA LYS A 7 12.69 9.55 3.93
C LYS A 7 12.27 8.08 3.77
N LYS A 8 12.27 7.30 4.87
CA LYS A 8 11.84 5.90 4.86
C LYS A 8 10.35 5.78 4.50
N ASN A 9 9.52 6.66 5.04
CA ASN A 9 8.08 6.69 4.74
C ASN A 9 7.82 6.88 3.24
N LYS A 10 8.53 7.80 2.59
CA LYS A 10 8.38 8.05 1.14
C LYS A 10 8.72 6.80 0.33
N VAL A 11 9.81 6.11 0.66
CA VAL A 11 10.22 4.88 -0.03
C VAL A 11 9.18 3.77 0.14
N ILE A 12 8.72 3.53 1.37
CA ILE A 12 7.67 2.54 1.66
C ILE A 12 6.38 2.87 0.90
N LEU A 13 5.97 4.13 0.95
CA LEU A 13 4.76 4.60 0.28
C LEU A 13 4.85 4.35 -1.23
N SER A 14 5.95 4.74 -1.87
CA SER A 14 6.17 4.49 -3.30
C SER A 14 6.13 3.00 -3.63
N ALA A 15 6.77 2.15 -2.82
CA ALA A 15 6.77 0.70 -3.03
C ALA A 15 5.36 0.08 -2.96
N ILE A 16 4.56 0.49 -1.97
CA ILE A 16 3.17 0.02 -1.84
C ILE A 16 2.33 0.42 -3.06
N ILE A 17 2.45 1.68 -3.50
CA ILE A 17 1.69 2.19 -4.66
C ILE A 17 2.12 1.48 -5.94
N GLU A 18 3.42 1.28 -6.16
CA GLU A 18 3.95 0.59 -7.33
C GLU A 18 3.47 -0.86 -7.39
N PHE A 19 3.51 -1.58 -6.25
CA PHE A 19 2.96 -2.93 -6.14
C PHE A 19 1.50 -2.98 -6.57
N ILE A 20 0.65 -2.12 -6.01
CA ILE A 20 -0.79 -2.06 -6.31
C ILE A 20 -1.03 -1.77 -7.81
N ILE A 21 -0.28 -0.82 -8.39
CA ILE A 21 -0.42 -0.49 -9.82
C ILE A 21 -0.03 -1.69 -10.70
N ASN A 22 1.01 -2.42 -10.33
CA ASN A 22 1.47 -3.59 -11.09
C ASN A 22 0.48 -4.75 -11.00
N GLU A 23 -0.02 -5.07 -9.81
CA GLU A 23 -1.05 -6.09 -9.60
C GLU A 23 -2.33 -5.76 -10.39
N ASN A 24 -2.76 -4.49 -10.35
CA ASN A 24 -3.91 -4.03 -11.12
C ASN A 24 -3.70 -4.19 -12.64
N LYS A 25 -2.52 -3.81 -13.16
CA LYS A 25 -2.19 -3.95 -14.59
C LYS A 25 -2.12 -5.42 -15.03
N ALA A 26 -1.68 -6.30 -14.13
CA ALA A 26 -1.64 -7.74 -14.36
C ALA A 26 -3.03 -8.39 -14.29
N ASN A 27 -4.08 -7.63 -13.93
CA ASN A 27 -5.40 -8.14 -13.55
C ASN A 27 -5.31 -9.22 -12.45
N ASN A 28 -4.33 -9.10 -11.55
CA ASN A 28 -4.17 -9.99 -10.41
C ASN A 28 -4.96 -9.44 -9.22
N THR A 29 -6.29 -9.42 -9.38
CA THR A 29 -7.22 -9.00 -8.33
C THR A 29 -7.85 -10.22 -7.66
N ASP A 30 -8.16 -10.11 -6.37
CA ASP A 30 -9.01 -11.04 -5.64
C ASP A 30 -10.41 -11.14 -6.30
N ILE A 31 -11.19 -12.15 -5.88
CA ILE A 31 -12.55 -12.41 -6.40
C ILE A 31 -13.46 -11.18 -6.27
N ASP A 32 -13.22 -10.33 -5.26
CA ASP A 32 -13.96 -9.10 -4.99
C ASP A 32 -13.41 -7.84 -5.69
N ASP A 33 -12.63 -7.98 -6.76
CA ASP A 33 -11.97 -6.88 -7.48
C ASP A 33 -11.06 -6.02 -6.57
N THR A 34 -10.50 -6.64 -5.52
CA THR A 34 -9.55 -5.98 -4.61
C THR A 34 -8.14 -6.48 -4.81
N ILE A 35 -7.18 -5.66 -4.38
CA ILE A 35 -5.77 -6.01 -4.31
C ILE A 35 -5.40 -6.03 -2.85
N THR A 36 -4.93 -7.18 -2.39
CA THR A 36 -4.43 -7.37 -1.03
C THR A 36 -2.92 -7.23 -1.01
N VAL A 37 -2.42 -6.24 -0.27
CA VAL A 37 -0.99 -6.05 0.02
C VAL A 37 -0.72 -6.53 1.44
N VAL A 38 0.25 -7.42 1.60
CA VAL A 38 0.75 -7.89 2.87
C VAL A 38 2.20 -7.45 3.08
N GLU A 39 2.68 -7.51 4.32
CA GLU A 39 4.07 -7.15 4.64
C GLU A 39 5.10 -7.90 3.77
N THR A 40 4.82 -9.16 3.42
CA THR A 40 5.75 -9.98 2.64
C THR A 40 5.97 -9.44 1.22
N ASP A 41 5.00 -8.74 0.65
CA ASP A 41 5.09 -8.20 -0.71
C ASP A 41 6.09 -7.05 -0.83
N ILE A 42 6.32 -6.34 0.28
CA ILE A 42 7.28 -5.22 0.36
C ILE A 42 8.48 -5.55 1.26
N LYS A 43 8.67 -6.82 1.62
CA LYS A 43 9.67 -7.26 2.60
C LYS A 43 11.09 -6.88 2.19
N GLU A 44 11.41 -6.94 0.90
CA GLU A 44 12.73 -6.54 0.38
C GLU A 44 13.00 -5.06 0.71
N VAL A 45 12.06 -4.17 0.39
CA VAL A 45 12.15 -2.74 0.70
C VAL A 45 12.25 -2.49 2.21
N LEU A 46 11.48 -3.24 3.01
CA LEU A 46 11.56 -3.12 4.47
C LEU A 46 12.93 -3.53 5.02
N ASN A 47 13.53 -4.59 4.47
CA ASN A 47 14.87 -5.03 4.84
C ASN A 47 15.94 -4.01 4.44
N GLU A 48 15.86 -3.45 3.22
CA GLU A 48 16.78 -2.40 2.76
C GLU A 48 16.73 -1.15 3.64
N LEU A 49 15.56 -0.85 4.19
CA LEU A 49 15.36 0.28 5.09
C LEU A 49 15.63 -0.03 6.57
N ASP A 50 16.05 -1.26 6.91
CA ASP A 50 16.20 -1.76 8.28
C ASP A 50 14.95 -1.51 9.14
N ILE A 51 13.79 -1.91 8.62
CA ILE A 51 12.48 -1.81 9.29
C ILE A 51 12.04 -3.22 9.70
N LYS A 52 12.14 -3.51 11.00
CA LYS A 52 11.78 -4.82 11.56
C LYS A 52 10.33 -4.91 12.05
N ASP A 53 9.76 -3.79 12.50
CA ASP A 53 8.40 -3.71 13.03
C ASP A 53 7.53 -2.86 12.10
N PHE A 54 7.20 -3.42 10.93
CA PHE A 54 6.39 -2.72 9.95
C PHE A 54 4.89 -2.71 10.32
N SER A 55 4.22 -1.58 10.07
CA SER A 55 2.78 -1.41 10.17
C SER A 55 2.26 -0.41 9.13
N PHE A 56 1.25 -0.81 8.36
CA PHE A 56 0.56 0.08 7.42
C PHE A 56 -0.14 1.27 8.11
N GLU A 57 -0.40 1.17 9.42
CA GLU A 57 -0.96 2.28 10.20
C GLU A 57 0.00 3.48 10.30
N TYR A 58 1.31 3.23 10.20
CA TYR A 58 2.36 4.24 10.35
C TYR A 58 2.85 4.84 9.02
N VAL A 59 2.29 4.37 7.89
CA VAL A 59 2.58 4.90 6.56
C VAL A 59 1.78 6.18 6.33
N LYS A 60 2.43 7.33 6.49
CA LYS A 60 1.83 8.65 6.25
C LYS A 60 1.59 8.87 4.76
N GLY A 61 0.44 9.48 4.44
CA GLY A 61 0.09 9.84 3.06
C GLY A 61 -0.54 8.72 2.23
N LEU A 62 -0.58 7.49 2.75
CA LEU A 62 -1.07 6.30 2.02
C LEU A 62 -2.46 6.50 1.38
N ARG A 63 -3.43 7.00 2.16
CA ARG A 63 -4.78 7.26 1.65
C ARG A 63 -4.80 8.26 0.49
N ASN A 64 -4.11 9.38 0.65
CA ASN A 64 -4.10 10.44 -0.36
C ASN A 64 -3.40 9.99 -1.64
N SER A 65 -2.29 9.25 -1.51
CA SER A 65 -1.58 8.69 -2.66
C SER A 65 -2.43 7.66 -3.40
N LEU A 66 -3.12 6.76 -2.69
CA LEU A 66 -4.04 5.81 -3.32
C LEU A 66 -5.17 6.52 -4.06
N THR A 67 -5.79 7.52 -3.44
CA THR A 67 -6.85 8.32 -4.08
C THR A 67 -6.35 9.03 -5.34
N PHE A 68 -5.13 9.57 -5.32
CA PHE A 68 -4.52 10.18 -6.51
C PHE A 68 -4.35 9.19 -7.68
N HIS A 69 -4.19 7.89 -7.37
CA HIS A 69 -4.09 6.82 -8.36
C HIS A 69 -5.42 6.09 -8.61
N ASN A 70 -6.56 6.67 -8.24
CA ASN A 70 -7.90 6.07 -8.37
C ASN A 70 -8.05 4.73 -7.63
N PHE A 71 -7.41 4.59 -6.47
CA PHE A 71 -7.60 3.48 -5.56
C PHE A 71 -8.22 3.95 -4.25
N LYS A 72 -9.02 3.09 -3.64
CA LYS A 72 -9.65 3.30 -2.34
C LYS A 72 -9.30 2.17 -1.39
N ILE A 73 -8.92 2.55 -0.16
CA ILE A 73 -8.67 1.58 0.91
C ILE A 73 -10.01 0.95 1.32
N MET A 74 -10.13 -0.36 1.14
CA MET A 74 -11.26 -1.17 1.61
C MET A 74 -11.04 -1.66 3.03
N TYR A 75 -9.81 -2.09 3.33
CA TYR A 75 -9.42 -2.58 4.64
C TYR A 75 -7.97 -2.21 4.94
N LYS A 76 -7.67 -1.90 6.19
CA LYS A 76 -6.30 -1.61 6.63
C LYS A 76 -6.12 -2.07 8.07
N ASP A 77 -5.13 -2.93 8.26
CA ASP A 77 -4.61 -3.37 9.55
C ASP A 77 -3.09 -3.18 9.58
N LYS A 78 -2.41 -3.61 10.65
CA LYS A 78 -0.95 -3.49 10.78
C LYS A 78 -0.21 -4.19 9.65
N LYS A 79 -0.61 -5.41 9.30
CA LYS A 79 0.13 -6.26 8.35
C LYS A 79 -0.58 -6.48 7.02
N ILE A 80 -1.79 -5.94 6.85
CA ILE A 80 -2.63 -6.17 5.68
C ILE A 80 -3.26 -4.85 5.23
N LEU A 81 -3.19 -4.57 3.95
CA LEU A 81 -3.86 -3.46 3.28
C LEU A 81 -4.66 -4.03 2.10
N LYS A 82 -5.98 -3.84 2.08
CA LYS A 82 -6.80 -4.13 0.90
C LYS A 82 -7.26 -2.85 0.24
N VAL A 83 -7.13 -2.79 -1.07
CA VAL A 83 -7.54 -1.65 -1.90
C VAL A 83 -8.44 -2.12 -3.03
N ALA A 84 -9.38 -1.28 -3.44
CA ALA A 84 -10.18 -1.47 -4.65
C ALA A 84 -9.94 -0.30 -5.60
N ILE A 85 -10.22 -0.49 -6.88
CA ILE A 85 -10.29 0.62 -7.83
C ILE A 85 -11.46 1.51 -7.42
N ASP A 86 -11.18 2.81 -7.25
CA ASP A 86 -12.20 3.81 -7.03
C ASP A 86 -12.86 4.13 -8.37
N LYS A 87 -13.95 3.42 -8.68
CA LYS A 87 -14.77 3.63 -9.89
C LYS A 87 -15.69 4.86 -9.77
N SER A 88 -15.39 5.82 -8.88
CA SER A 88 -16.31 6.94 -8.59
C SER A 88 -16.40 7.99 -9.71
N ASP A 89 -15.77 7.76 -10.87
CA ASP A 89 -15.86 8.63 -12.05
C ASP A 89 -15.87 7.79 -13.34
N ILE A 90 -17.02 7.13 -13.59
CA ILE A 90 -17.60 6.90 -14.94
C ILE A 90 -19.11 7.12 -14.84
#